data_AF-A0A9D9S2P8-F1
#
_entry.id   AF-A0A9D9S2P8-F1
#
_cell.length_a   1.000
_cell.length_b   1.000
_cell.length_c   1.000
_cell.angle_alpha   90.00
_cell.angle_beta   90.00
_cell.angle_gamma   90.00
#
_symmetry.space_group_name_H-M   'P 1'
#
loop_
_entity.id
_entity.type
_entity.pdbx_description
1 polymer ?
#
loop_
_entity_poly.entity_id
_entity_poly.type
_entity_poly.pdbx_seq_one_letter_code
_entity_poly.pdbx_strand_id
1 'polypeptide(L)'
;MLETLKRWWNKPGDELDAAFAAAIAAEREACAKVCDAEADSMEQGAQRAIESGEHDEVSAIRSAAWKLSVTANRIRARSNDEVSGRAA
;
A
#
# COMPACT_ATOMS: atom_id res chain seq x y z
N MET A 1 -27.15 -1.95 -34.27
CA MET A 1 -25.97 -2.34 -35.08
C MET A 1 -24.69 -1.68 -34.55
N LEU A 2 -24.62 -0.35 -34.44
CA LEU A 2 -23.48 0.37 -33.82
C LEU A 2 -23.25 0.00 -32.33
N GLU A 3 -24.31 -0.13 -31.53
CA GLU A 3 -24.18 -0.51 -30.10
C GLU A 3 -23.73 -1.96 -29.90
N THR A 4 -24.07 -2.86 -30.83
CA THR A 4 -23.65 -4.26 -30.81
C THR A 4 -22.17 -4.40 -31.19
N LEU A 5 -21.69 -3.53 -32.08
CA LEU A 5 -20.27 -3.43 -32.47
C LEU A 5 -19.41 -2.82 -31.36
N LYS A 6 -19.90 -1.78 -30.65
CA LYS A 6 -19.21 -1.23 -29.46
C LYS A 6 -19.00 -2.29 -28.37
N ARG A 7 -20.03 -3.11 -28.12
CA ARG A 7 -19.98 -4.21 -27.14
C ARG A 7 -19.04 -5.36 -27.54
N TRP A 8 -18.78 -5.55 -28.83
CA TRP A 8 -17.78 -6.50 -29.34
C TRP A 8 -16.37 -5.91 -29.42
N TRP A 9 -16.27 -4.58 -29.47
CA TRP A 9 -15.01 -3.83 -29.50
C TRP A 9 -14.40 -3.64 -28.09
N ASN A 10 -15.23 -3.51 -27.05
CA ASN A 10 -14.80 -3.75 -25.67
C ASN A 10 -14.45 -5.24 -25.56
N LYS A 11 -13.15 -5.54 -25.60
CA LYS A 11 -12.67 -6.92 -25.63
C LYS A 11 -12.70 -7.48 -24.21
N PRO A 12 -12.89 -8.80 -24.04
CA PRO A 12 -12.68 -9.48 -22.76
C PRO A 12 -11.27 -9.26 -22.17
N GLY A 13 -10.31 -8.79 -22.98
CA GLY A 13 -9.01 -8.33 -22.50
C GLY A 13 -9.06 -7.12 -21.58
N ASP A 14 -10.01 -6.20 -21.79
CA ASP A 14 -10.13 -4.96 -20.99
C ASP A 14 -10.65 -5.26 -19.57
N GLU A 15 -11.59 -6.22 -19.45
CA GLU A 15 -12.10 -6.68 -18.15
C GLU A 15 -11.05 -7.46 -17.37
N LEU A 16 -10.27 -8.31 -18.07
CA LEU A 16 -9.17 -9.04 -17.46
C LEU A 16 -8.06 -8.09 -16.99
N ASP A 17 -7.71 -7.09 -17.78
CA ASP A 17 -6.74 -6.05 -17.43
C ASP A 17 -7.20 -5.24 -16.21
N ALA A 18 -8.48 -4.86 -16.15
CA ALA A 18 -9.05 -4.17 -15.00
C ALA A 18 -9.03 -5.04 -13.74
N ALA A 19 -9.38 -6.33 -13.86
CA ALA A 19 -9.32 -7.27 -12.75
C ALA A 19 -7.89 -7.47 -12.23
N PHE A 20 -6.89 -7.56 -13.12
CA PHE A 20 -5.49 -7.63 -12.74
C PHE A 20 -5.00 -6.36 -12.04
N ALA A 21 -5.35 -5.18 -12.56
CA ALA A 21 -5.00 -3.91 -11.92
C ALA A 21 -5.61 -3.80 -10.51
N ALA A 22 -6.87 -4.21 -10.34
CA ALA A 22 -7.53 -4.25 -9.04
C ALA A 22 -6.87 -5.23 -8.06
N ALA A 23 -6.49 -6.43 -8.54
CA ALA A 23 -5.78 -7.41 -7.72
C ALA A 23 -4.40 -6.91 -7.27
N ILE A 24 -3.65 -6.25 -8.15
CA ILE A 24 -2.35 -5.64 -7.82
C ILE A 24 -2.53 -4.52 -6.79
N ALA A 25 -3.54 -3.66 -6.96
CA ALA A 25 -3.82 -2.60 -5.99
C ALA A 25 -4.20 -3.15 -4.62
N ALA A 26 -5.02 -4.22 -4.58
CA ALA A 26 -5.41 -4.88 -3.35
C ALA A 26 -4.22 -5.55 -2.63
N GLU A 27 -3.33 -6.21 -3.37
CA GLU A 27 -2.11 -6.81 -2.81
C GLU A 27 -1.18 -5.73 -2.22
N ARG A 28 -0.99 -4.62 -2.95
CA ARG A 28 -0.17 -3.49 -2.47
C ARG A 28 -0.76 -2.86 -1.22
N GLU A 29 -2.07 -2.66 -1.16
CA GLU A 29 -2.72 -2.15 0.05
C GLU A 29 -2.58 -3.13 1.22
N ALA A 30 -2.68 -4.44 0.97
CA ALA A 30 -2.44 -5.44 2.01
C ALA A 30 -0.99 -5.38 2.53
N CYS A 31 0.00 -5.22 1.64
CA CYS A 31 1.40 -5.04 2.00
C CYS A 31 1.63 -3.76 2.81
N ALA A 32 1.03 -2.63 2.39
CA ALA A 32 1.10 -1.37 3.12
C ALA A 32 0.52 -1.49 4.54
N LYS A 33 -0.58 -2.22 4.72
CA LYS A 33 -1.17 -2.48 6.04
C LYS A 33 -0.26 -3.30 6.96
N VAL A 34 0.52 -4.23 6.42
CA VAL A 34 1.53 -4.95 7.22
C VAL A 34 2.60 -3.98 7.73
N CYS A 35 3.09 -3.09 6.88
CA CYS A 35 4.05 -2.07 7.30
C CYS A 35 3.48 -1.13 8.38
N ASP A 36 2.22 -0.70 8.24
CA ASP A 36 1.56 0.14 9.26
C ASP A 36 1.38 -0.61 10.58
N ALA A 37 0.94 -1.88 10.54
CA ALA A 37 0.78 -2.69 11.75
C ALA A 37 2.10 -2.90 12.49
N GLU A 38 3.19 -3.12 11.77
CA GLU A 38 4.51 -3.24 12.39
C GLU A 38 5.01 -1.90 12.93
N ALA A 39 4.76 -0.78 12.23
CA ALA A 39 5.07 0.54 12.76
C ALA A 39 4.34 0.81 14.09
N ASP A 40 3.05 0.48 14.17
CA ASP A 40 2.25 0.61 15.40
C ASP A 40 2.78 -0.28 16.53
N SER A 41 3.15 -1.52 16.22
CA SER A 41 3.77 -2.46 17.18
C SER A 41 5.08 -1.90 17.74
N MET A 42 5.90 -1.29 16.88
CA MET A 42 7.15 -0.66 17.28
C MET A 42 6.91 0.58 18.15
N GLU A 43 5.94 1.44 17.82
CA GLU A 43 5.59 2.59 18.68
C GLU A 43 5.11 2.15 20.08
N GLN A 44 4.34 1.06 20.16
CA GLN A 44 3.97 0.46 21.44
C GLN A 44 5.19 -0.10 22.19
N GLY A 45 6.16 -0.67 21.47
CA GLY A 45 7.45 -1.08 22.02
C GLY A 45 8.23 0.10 22.60
N ALA A 46 8.35 1.19 21.85
CA ALA A 46 9.01 2.42 22.30
C ALA A 46 8.32 3.02 23.53
N GLN A 47 6.99 3.02 23.56
CA GLN A 47 6.23 3.51 24.71
C GLN A 47 6.48 2.67 25.97
N ARG A 48 6.52 1.34 25.85
CA ARG A 48 6.87 0.45 26.98
C ARG A 48 8.29 0.69 27.48
N ALA A 49 9.25 0.92 26.59
CA ALA A 49 10.63 1.22 26.96
C ALA A 49 10.75 2.56 27.72
N ILE A 50 9.94 3.56 27.36
CA ILE A 50 9.83 4.81 28.13
C ILE A 50 9.29 4.53 29.53
N GLU A 51 8.26 3.70 29.65
CA GLU A 51 7.61 3.37 30.93
C GLU A 51 8.48 2.50 31.85
N SER A 52 9.36 1.66 31.30
CA SER A 52 10.33 0.86 32.05
C SER A 52 11.61 1.63 32.44
N GLY A 53 11.83 2.82 31.87
CA GLY A 53 13.04 3.63 32.08
C GLY A 53 14.22 3.27 31.16
N GLU A 54 14.01 2.42 30.15
CA GLU A 54 15.02 1.97 29.18
C GLU A 54 15.00 2.89 27.94
N HIS A 55 15.60 4.07 28.06
CA HIS A 55 15.48 5.11 27.03
C HIS A 55 16.43 4.97 25.84
N ASP A 56 17.49 4.18 25.95
CA ASP A 56 18.58 4.13 24.96
C ASP A 56 18.12 3.69 23.57
N GLU A 57 17.12 2.80 23.51
CA GLU A 57 16.64 2.22 22.24
C GLU A 57 15.41 2.94 21.66
N VAL A 58 14.75 3.81 22.44
CA VAL A 58 13.49 4.47 22.06
C VAL A 58 13.61 5.22 20.73
N SER A 59 14.71 5.96 20.55
CA SER A 59 14.96 6.73 19.33
C SER A 59 15.12 5.83 18.10
N ALA A 60 15.84 4.72 18.24
CA ALA A 60 16.03 3.75 17.16
C ALA A 60 14.71 3.06 16.79
N ILE A 61 13.92 2.65 17.78
CA ILE A 61 12.61 2.00 17.59
C ILE A 61 11.67 2.94 16.84
N ARG A 62 11.52 4.20 17.29
CA ARG A 62 10.66 5.19 16.62
C ARG A 62 11.15 5.55 15.21
N SER A 63 12.45 5.61 15.00
CA SER A 63 13.03 5.84 13.67
C SER A 63 12.66 4.71 12.70
N ALA A 64 12.69 3.47 13.17
CA ALA A 64 12.29 2.31 12.37
C ALA A 64 10.77 2.30 12.11
N ALA A 65 9.93 2.59 13.11
CA ALA A 65 8.49 2.73 12.94
C ALA A 65 8.15 3.78 11.86
N TRP A 66 8.76 4.97 11.94
CA TRP A 66 8.58 6.02 10.95
C TRP A 66 8.97 5.59 9.52
N LYS A 67 10.11 4.87 9.38
CA LYS A 67 10.53 4.34 8.07
C LYS A 67 9.52 3.34 7.49
N LEU A 68 8.89 2.51 8.33
CA LEU A 68 7.84 1.59 7.92
C LEU A 68 6.59 2.34 7.46
N SER A 69 6.13 3.36 8.19
CA SER A 69 5.00 4.21 7.76
C SER A 69 5.29 4.93 6.44
N VAL A 70 6.51 5.44 6.26
CA VAL A 70 6.95 6.03 4.97
C VAL A 70 6.90 4.98 3.85
N THR A 71 7.33 3.76 4.14
CA THR A 71 7.32 2.65 3.17
C THR A 71 5.89 2.27 2.77
N ALA A 72 4.97 2.17 3.73
CA ALA A 72 3.55 1.94 3.48
C ALA A 72 2.97 3.00 2.52
N ASN A 73 3.25 4.28 2.78
CA ASN A 73 2.82 5.39 1.92
C ASN A 73 3.40 5.29 0.50
N ARG A 74 4.68 4.90 0.36
CA ARG A 74 5.30 4.70 -0.96
C ARG A 74 4.68 3.53 -1.73
N ILE A 75 4.32 2.46 -1.05
CA ILE A 75 3.61 1.31 -1.66
C ILE A 75 2.25 1.76 -2.19
N ARG A 76 1.48 2.52 -1.40
CA ARG A 76 0.19 3.08 -1.81
C ARG A 76 0.32 4.04 -3.00
N ALA A 77 1.30 4.93 -2.98
CA ALA A 77 1.54 5.87 -4.08
C ALA A 77 1.80 5.15 -5.41
N ARG A 78 2.62 4.09 -5.40
CA ARG A 78 2.85 3.24 -6.60
C ARG A 78 1.57 2.59 -7.13
N SER A 79 0.64 2.22 -6.23
CA SER A 79 -0.67 1.70 -6.63
C SER A 79 -1.49 2.73 -7.42
N ASN A 80 -1.35 4.02 -7.12
CA ASN A 80 -2.13 5.08 -7.76
C ASN A 80 -1.46 5.59 -9.05
N ASP A 81 -0.13 5.68 -9.08
CA ASP A 81 0.61 6.16 -10.25
C ASP A 81 0.48 5.21 -11.45
N GLU A 82 0.57 3.89 -11.25
CA GLU A 82 0.39 2.90 -12.33
C GLU A 82 -1.06 2.84 -12.85
N VAL A 83 -2.05 3.19 -12.02
CA VAL A 83 -3.45 3.32 -12.46
C VAL A 83 -3.64 4.61 -13.28
N SER A 84 -2.96 5.71 -12.92
CA SER A 84 -3.05 6.97 -13.65
C SER A 84 -2.27 6.99 -14.98
N GLY A 85 -1.14 6.28 -15.05
CA GLY A 85 -0.26 6.25 -16.23
C GLY A 85 -0.76 5.38 -17.39
N ARG A 86 -1.83 4.60 -17.19
CA ARG A 86 -2.48 3.79 -18.25
C ARG A 86 -3.58 4.57 -19.00
N ALA A 87 -3.79 5.85 -18.66
CA ALA A 87 -4.74 6.76 -19.28
C ALA A 87 -4.11 7.79 -20.25
N ALA A 88 -2.82 7.65 -20.58
CA ALA A 88 -2.11 8.47 -21.56
C ALA A 88 -1.73 7.68 -22.81
#